data_AF-A0A364Y7A2-F1
#
_entry.id   AF-A0A364Y7A2-F1
#
_cell.length_a   1.000
_cell.length_b   1.000
_cell.length_c   1.000
_cell.angle_alpha   90.00
_cell.angle_beta   90.00
_cell.angle_gamma   90.00
#
_symmetry.space_group_name_H-M   'P 1'
#
loop_
_entity.id
_entity.type
_entity.pdbx_description
1 polymer ?
#
loop_
_entity_poly.entity_id
_entity_poly.type
_entity_poly.pdbx_seq_one_letter_code
_entity_poly.pdbx_strand_id
1 'polypeptide(L)'
;MSVVKYLCWLTLLVASLHVVGQDKPTIVFQEVNAGNSTLGLAYKQTLYETLLQALVAQRRFNVVNRSPEIWKNIEGELALQDFIDPSTAINLGKMLGAKYYIDASIVQFASDRVATKTFQNEIEYHYSSHLQVALKIVNLETGIYREALKAESTVSLKDRDISINQVIRVVSEQLMEKLIQEFPNKAKVKELNSPVITLDRGSSDGVKQFDVFKILSPEGNERGSLKIIKVSDNEAFGRLLTGDFSVITLKDDAVESFARELNVLKVEKREKERVIINGGKDLGLEKGDIYTATRGNEIKTDDRTLVEEQTVAKIYVTEVHANYAKGKIISGYKNVAANTPLTESSNATYRKNFLVVRYRAPFSVRMKPTAPSGTVAVKNETGEYNIDTEYLSDTDDIEQVTVLSAGIGVKNLKRDLSTTLSFDFYNMSPLKTWIAYLDVSYEYPVVPEKFFISVGGSAGYGRLKQELANDVVGIISGHHADDLKSSSIFLAGNVGFVYEVGRIGIVAGVSYDHLKFSKWTYEIKPDKDSEKVTAPTSIIPYSSVDLSGLFYNVGIRYIFKQ
;
A
#
# COMPACT_ATOMS: atom_id res chain seq x y z
N MET A 1 -39.34 47.15 19.64
CA MET A 1 -38.29 46.10 19.70
C MET A 1 -38.36 45.05 18.57
N SER A 2 -39.17 45.22 17.52
CA SER A 2 -39.27 44.26 16.39
C SER A 2 -38.39 44.63 15.19
N VAL A 3 -38.19 45.91 14.89
CA VAL A 3 -37.50 46.36 13.66
C VAL A 3 -35.99 46.02 13.64
N VAL A 4 -35.32 46.05 14.81
CA VAL A 4 -33.88 45.75 14.92
C VAL A 4 -33.58 44.25 14.68
N LYS A 5 -34.51 43.35 15.00
CA LYS A 5 -34.36 41.90 14.73
C LYS A 5 -34.47 41.59 13.23
N TYR A 6 -35.37 42.26 12.51
CA TYR A 6 -35.49 42.08 11.05
C TYR A 6 -34.33 42.72 10.29
N LEU A 7 -33.79 43.85 10.76
CA LEU A 7 -32.61 44.47 10.14
C LEU A 7 -31.35 43.60 10.28
N CYS A 8 -31.14 42.97 11.46
CA CYS A 8 -30.03 42.01 11.64
C CYS A 8 -30.19 40.74 10.78
N TRP A 9 -31.42 40.24 10.61
CA TRP A 9 -31.67 39.10 9.70
C TRP A 9 -31.50 39.48 8.23
N LEU A 10 -31.87 40.70 7.82
CA LEU A 10 -31.66 41.17 6.44
C LEU A 10 -30.17 41.38 6.13
N THR A 11 -29.38 41.90 7.08
CA THR A 11 -27.92 42.01 6.90
C THR A 11 -27.21 40.64 6.90
N LEU A 12 -27.73 39.65 7.64
CA LEU A 12 -27.21 38.27 7.59
C LEU A 12 -27.59 37.55 6.29
N LEU A 13 -28.74 37.85 5.69
CA LEU A 13 -29.18 37.26 4.42
C LEU A 13 -28.48 37.88 3.20
N VAL A 14 -28.09 39.16 3.29
CA VAL A 14 -27.30 39.85 2.24
C VAL A 14 -25.81 39.47 2.32
N ALA A 15 -25.29 39.08 3.50
CA ALA A 15 -23.91 38.60 3.64
C ALA A 15 -23.71 37.12 3.21
N SER A 16 -24.79 36.35 3.02
CA SER A 16 -24.73 34.98 2.47
C SER A 16 -24.75 34.91 0.94
N LEU A 17 -24.88 36.05 0.26
CA LEU A 17 -24.78 36.16 -1.19
C LEU A 17 -23.40 36.73 -1.52
N HIS A 18 -22.72 36.14 -2.50
CA HIS A 18 -21.39 36.48 -3.03
C HIS A 18 -20.18 35.70 -2.49
N VAL A 19 -20.34 34.42 -2.15
CA VAL A 19 -19.29 33.47 -2.55
C VAL A 19 -19.50 33.19 -4.04
N VAL A 20 -19.10 34.15 -4.88
CA VAL A 20 -18.95 33.91 -6.32
C VAL A 20 -17.75 32.99 -6.45
N GLY A 21 -17.98 31.70 -6.33
CA GLY A 21 -17.09 30.70 -6.90
C GLY A 21 -17.12 30.89 -8.41
N GLN A 22 -15.99 30.72 -9.09
CA GLN A 22 -15.98 30.74 -10.55
C GLN A 22 -16.94 29.65 -11.06
N ASP A 23 -18.03 30.07 -11.69
CA ASP A 23 -18.96 29.13 -12.33
C ASP A 23 -18.18 28.31 -13.36
N LYS A 24 -18.38 26.98 -13.33
CA LYS A 24 -17.83 26.09 -14.35
C LYS A 24 -18.20 26.65 -15.72
N PRO A 25 -17.23 26.90 -16.61
CA PRO A 25 -17.54 27.39 -17.92
C PRO A 25 -18.50 26.41 -18.60
N THR A 26 -19.65 26.94 -19.01
CA THR A 26 -20.59 26.19 -19.83
C THR A 26 -20.03 26.14 -21.24
N ILE A 27 -19.67 24.95 -21.68
CA ILE A 27 -19.07 24.72 -23.00
C ILE A 27 -20.06 23.96 -23.87
N VAL A 28 -19.98 24.28 -25.14
CA VAL A 28 -20.64 23.52 -26.19
C VAL A 28 -19.57 22.88 -27.03
N PHE A 29 -19.68 21.57 -27.22
CA PHE A 29 -18.73 20.78 -27.99
C PHE A 29 -19.45 20.26 -29.24
N GLN A 30 -19.01 20.72 -30.43
CA GLN A 30 -19.61 20.31 -31.70
C GLN A 30 -19.11 18.93 -32.12
N GLU A 31 -19.88 18.26 -32.98
CA GLU A 31 -19.40 17.08 -33.70
C GLU A 31 -18.10 17.39 -34.46
N VAL A 32 -17.19 16.42 -34.47
CA VAL A 32 -15.88 16.57 -35.12
C VAL A 32 -16.03 16.68 -36.63
N ASN A 33 -15.48 17.74 -37.22
CA ASN A 33 -15.36 17.90 -38.67
C ASN A 33 -14.20 17.04 -39.21
N ALA A 34 -14.47 16.20 -40.21
CA ALA A 34 -13.47 15.31 -40.79
C ALA A 34 -12.98 15.72 -42.19
N GLY A 35 -13.50 16.83 -42.73
CA GLY A 35 -13.32 17.19 -44.15
C GLY A 35 -13.70 16.04 -45.08
N ASN A 36 -12.90 15.84 -46.13
CA ASN A 36 -13.11 14.77 -47.12
C ASN A 36 -12.29 13.50 -46.86
N SER A 37 -11.68 13.34 -45.68
CA SER A 37 -10.90 12.13 -45.36
C SER A 37 -11.83 10.94 -45.17
N THR A 38 -11.67 9.87 -45.96
CA THR A 38 -12.48 8.64 -45.82
C THR A 38 -12.33 8.03 -44.42
N LEU A 39 -11.10 7.97 -43.89
CA LEU A 39 -10.84 7.51 -42.53
C LEU A 39 -11.41 8.48 -41.49
N GLY A 40 -11.24 9.79 -41.71
CA GLY A 40 -11.82 10.80 -40.84
C GLY A 40 -13.34 10.66 -40.72
N LEU A 41 -14.04 10.50 -41.84
CA LEU A 41 -15.50 10.32 -41.87
C LEU A 41 -15.94 9.04 -41.18
N ALA A 42 -15.18 7.95 -41.30
CA ALA A 42 -15.48 6.68 -40.64
C ALA A 42 -15.32 6.75 -39.11
N TYR A 43 -14.38 7.57 -38.62
CA TYR A 43 -13.98 7.58 -37.21
C TYR A 43 -14.25 8.89 -36.46
N LYS A 44 -14.86 9.90 -37.10
CA LYS A 44 -15.19 11.19 -36.46
C LYS A 44 -16.09 11.02 -35.24
N GLN A 45 -17.03 10.08 -35.27
CA GLN A 45 -17.94 9.81 -34.17
C GLN A 45 -17.18 9.23 -32.97
N THR A 46 -16.29 8.27 -33.19
CA THR A 46 -15.44 7.71 -32.14
C THR A 46 -14.55 8.77 -31.49
N LEU A 47 -13.95 9.65 -32.29
CA LEU A 47 -13.14 10.76 -31.78
C LEU A 47 -13.99 11.77 -31.00
N TYR A 48 -15.18 12.12 -31.50
CA TYR A 48 -16.14 12.99 -30.80
C TYR A 48 -16.51 12.42 -29.43
N GLU A 49 -16.91 11.14 -29.37
CA GLU A 49 -17.30 10.48 -28.12
C GLU A 49 -16.13 10.41 -27.13
N THR A 50 -14.93 10.10 -27.62
CA THR A 50 -13.71 10.04 -26.78
C THR A 50 -13.40 11.41 -26.18
N LEU A 51 -13.42 12.48 -26.99
CA LEU A 51 -13.18 13.85 -26.53
C LEU A 51 -14.28 14.32 -25.57
N LEU A 52 -15.55 14.04 -25.89
CA LEU A 52 -16.69 14.39 -25.05
C LEU A 52 -16.63 13.69 -23.69
N GLN A 53 -16.33 12.39 -23.68
CA GLN A 53 -16.17 11.61 -22.46
C GLN A 53 -15.00 12.16 -21.63
N ALA A 54 -13.88 12.50 -22.27
CA ALA A 54 -12.73 13.06 -21.57
C ALA A 54 -13.04 14.45 -20.97
N LEU A 55 -13.77 15.31 -21.69
CA LEU A 55 -14.27 16.61 -21.22
C LEU A 55 -15.16 16.46 -19.98
N VAL A 56 -16.15 15.57 -20.04
CA VAL A 56 -17.08 15.30 -18.93
C VAL A 56 -16.32 14.70 -17.73
N ALA A 57 -15.37 13.79 -17.99
CA ALA A 57 -14.55 13.17 -16.95
C ALA A 57 -13.67 14.18 -16.20
N GLN A 58 -13.33 15.33 -16.80
CA GLN A 58 -12.62 16.38 -16.07
C GLN A 58 -13.49 17.06 -15.01
N ARG A 59 -14.83 17.09 -15.15
CA ARG A 59 -15.77 17.79 -14.24
C ARG A 59 -15.50 19.30 -14.04
N ARG A 60 -14.64 19.88 -14.88
CA ARG A 60 -14.28 21.30 -14.90
C ARG A 60 -15.27 22.15 -15.71
N PHE A 61 -16.00 21.49 -16.60
CA PHE A 61 -16.89 22.13 -17.58
C PHE A 61 -18.33 21.69 -17.37
N ASN A 62 -19.27 22.60 -17.61
CA ASN A 62 -20.67 22.24 -17.81
C ASN A 62 -20.86 22.00 -19.31
N VAL A 63 -20.80 20.73 -19.73
CA VAL A 63 -20.92 20.39 -21.15
C VAL A 63 -22.38 20.34 -21.53
N VAL A 64 -22.80 21.22 -22.45
CA VAL A 64 -24.16 21.23 -22.99
C VAL A 64 -24.19 20.32 -24.21
N ASN A 65 -24.77 19.13 -24.03
CA ASN A 65 -25.07 18.24 -25.14
C ASN A 65 -26.48 18.55 -25.67
N ARG A 66 -26.61 18.87 -26.96
CA ARG A 66 -27.90 19.10 -27.63
C ARG A 66 -28.12 18.02 -28.67
N SER A 67 -29.39 17.67 -28.91
CA SER A 67 -29.71 16.70 -29.95
C SER A 67 -29.27 17.22 -31.33
N PRO A 68 -28.89 16.33 -32.26
CA PRO A 68 -28.54 16.71 -33.63
C PRO A 68 -29.62 17.53 -34.35
N GLU A 69 -30.89 17.31 -34.00
CA GLU A 69 -32.03 18.05 -34.57
C GLU A 69 -32.04 19.53 -34.15
N ILE A 70 -31.74 19.80 -32.88
CA ILE A 70 -31.63 21.18 -32.38
C ILE A 70 -30.45 21.87 -33.05
N TRP A 71 -29.34 21.16 -33.24
CA TRP A 71 -28.19 21.67 -33.97
C TRP A 71 -28.51 22.04 -35.40
N LYS A 72 -29.20 21.16 -36.12
CA LYS A 72 -29.62 21.40 -37.50
C LYS A 72 -30.54 22.62 -37.63
N ASN A 73 -31.42 22.84 -36.65
CA ASN A 73 -32.27 24.03 -36.62
C ASN A 73 -31.46 25.30 -36.37
N ILE A 74 -30.50 25.25 -35.42
CA ILE A 74 -29.60 26.38 -35.13
C ILE A 74 -28.71 26.70 -36.34
N GLU A 75 -28.14 25.69 -36.99
CA GLU A 75 -27.35 25.84 -38.22
C GLU A 75 -28.18 26.46 -39.35
N GLY A 76 -29.43 26.03 -39.50
CA GLY A 76 -30.37 26.59 -40.48
C GLY A 76 -30.77 28.04 -40.20
N GLU A 77 -30.99 28.39 -38.93
CA GLU A 77 -31.35 29.76 -38.51
C GLU A 77 -30.18 30.73 -38.58
N LEU A 78 -28.97 30.27 -38.25
CA LEU A 78 -27.76 31.10 -38.18
C LEU A 78 -26.93 31.06 -39.47
N ALA A 79 -27.34 30.27 -40.47
CA ALA A 79 -26.61 30.04 -41.71
C ALA A 79 -25.10 29.82 -41.48
N LEU A 80 -24.77 29.01 -40.46
CA LEU A 80 -23.39 28.79 -40.01
C LEU A 80 -22.54 28.28 -41.19
N GLN A 81 -21.71 29.15 -41.76
CA GLN A 81 -20.65 28.79 -42.70
C GLN A 81 -19.42 28.28 -41.91
N ASP A 82 -18.38 27.81 -42.60
CA ASP A 82 -17.11 27.35 -42.00
C ASP A 82 -16.42 28.37 -41.06
N PHE A 83 -16.94 29.61 -41.01
CA PHE A 83 -16.56 30.66 -40.08
C PHE A 83 -17.81 31.21 -39.37
N ILE A 84 -17.83 31.13 -38.03
CA ILE A 84 -18.81 31.82 -37.20
C ILE A 84 -18.34 33.28 -37.09
N ASP A 85 -19.08 34.24 -37.63
CA ASP A 85 -18.77 35.64 -37.40
C ASP A 85 -19.05 36.01 -35.92
N PRO A 86 -18.38 37.02 -35.37
CA PRO A 86 -18.51 37.37 -33.96
C PRO A 86 -19.96 37.64 -33.51
N SER A 87 -20.81 38.20 -34.38
CA SER A 87 -22.20 38.53 -34.02
C SER A 87 -23.07 37.27 -33.92
N THR A 88 -22.85 36.30 -34.83
CA THR A 88 -23.49 34.99 -34.80
C THR A 88 -23.05 34.17 -33.58
N ALA A 89 -21.76 34.22 -33.22
CA ALA A 89 -21.26 33.58 -32.01
C ALA A 89 -21.95 34.11 -30.74
N ILE A 90 -22.19 35.42 -30.66
CA ILE A 90 -22.90 36.04 -29.53
C ILE A 90 -24.35 35.56 -29.42
N ASN A 91 -25.05 35.49 -30.53
CA ASN A 91 -26.43 34.99 -30.53
C ASN A 91 -26.47 33.51 -30.16
N LEU A 92 -25.54 32.70 -30.67
CA LEU A 92 -25.39 31.29 -30.32
C LEU A 92 -25.14 31.10 -28.82
N GLY A 93 -24.27 31.90 -28.21
CA GLY A 93 -24.02 31.90 -26.77
C GLY A 93 -25.28 32.15 -25.95
N LYS A 94 -26.07 33.17 -26.34
CA LYS A 94 -27.35 33.49 -25.69
C LYS A 94 -28.38 32.37 -25.83
N MET A 95 -28.50 31.76 -27.01
CA MET A 95 -29.44 30.66 -27.27
C MET A 95 -29.07 29.40 -26.48
N LEU A 96 -27.77 29.07 -26.41
CA LEU A 96 -27.30 27.84 -25.79
C LEU A 96 -27.06 27.97 -24.28
N GLY A 97 -26.96 29.20 -23.77
CA GLY A 97 -26.53 29.46 -22.39
C GLY A 97 -25.06 29.09 -22.16
N ALA A 98 -24.25 29.16 -23.21
CA ALA A 98 -22.87 28.72 -23.21
C ALA A 98 -21.90 29.90 -23.33
N LYS A 99 -20.77 29.80 -22.63
CA LYS A 99 -19.69 30.80 -22.67
C LYS A 99 -18.67 30.51 -23.76
N TYR A 100 -18.46 29.22 -24.04
CA TYR A 100 -17.48 28.77 -25.02
C TYR A 100 -18.09 27.77 -25.98
N TYR A 101 -17.64 27.87 -27.22
CA TYR A 101 -17.89 26.91 -28.27
C TYR A 101 -16.57 26.29 -28.69
N ILE A 102 -16.55 24.96 -28.74
CA ILE A 102 -15.37 24.18 -29.11
C ILE A 102 -15.72 23.36 -30.35
N ASP A 103 -14.97 23.64 -31.42
CA ASP A 103 -15.03 22.92 -32.69
C ASP A 103 -13.76 22.10 -32.86
N ALA A 104 -13.91 20.85 -33.29
CA ALA A 104 -12.83 19.92 -33.48
C ALA A 104 -12.75 19.53 -34.95
N SER A 105 -11.58 19.67 -35.57
CA SER A 105 -11.35 19.29 -36.96
C SER A 105 -10.20 18.29 -37.08
N ILE A 106 -10.43 17.18 -37.78
CA ILE A 106 -9.38 16.26 -38.22
C ILE A 106 -8.62 16.94 -39.36
N VAL A 107 -7.36 17.28 -39.11
CA VAL A 107 -6.48 17.91 -40.10
C VAL A 107 -5.85 16.84 -41.00
N GLN A 108 -5.41 15.73 -40.41
CA GLN A 108 -4.83 14.61 -41.13
C GLN A 108 -5.20 13.30 -40.44
N PHE A 109 -5.57 12.29 -41.23
CA PHE A 109 -5.76 10.93 -40.73
C PHE A 109 -5.34 9.92 -41.79
N ALA A 110 -4.26 9.20 -41.53
CA ALA A 110 -3.74 8.15 -42.38
C ALA A 110 -3.55 6.86 -41.57
N SER A 111 -3.66 5.71 -42.24
CA SER A 111 -3.33 4.43 -41.64
C SER A 111 -2.75 3.53 -42.72
N ASP A 112 -1.44 3.31 -42.63
CA ASP A 112 -0.68 2.57 -43.63
C ASP A 112 -0.28 1.20 -43.09
N ARG A 113 -0.36 0.18 -43.95
CA ARG A 113 0.16 -1.14 -43.64
C ARG A 113 1.66 -1.15 -43.92
N VAL A 114 2.46 -1.30 -42.87
CA VAL A 114 3.93 -1.30 -42.89
C VAL A 114 4.42 -2.73 -42.72
N ALA A 115 5.39 -3.14 -43.53
CA ALA A 115 6.06 -4.44 -43.41
C ALA A 115 7.42 -4.25 -42.72
N THR A 116 7.64 -4.97 -41.62
CA THR A 116 8.91 -4.96 -40.88
C THR A 116 9.53 -6.35 -40.94
N LYS A 117 10.86 -6.43 -41.12
CA LYS A 117 11.58 -7.69 -41.02
C LYS A 117 11.95 -7.96 -39.57
N THR A 118 11.54 -9.12 -39.05
CA THR A 118 11.93 -9.58 -37.70
C THR A 118 13.40 -10.00 -37.67
N PHE A 119 13.95 -10.22 -36.46
CA PHE A 119 15.32 -10.75 -36.29
C PHE A 119 15.52 -12.14 -36.93
N GLN A 120 14.44 -12.87 -37.18
CA GLN A 120 14.44 -14.17 -37.86
C GLN A 120 14.28 -14.04 -39.38
N ASN A 121 14.31 -12.81 -39.92
CA ASN A 121 14.09 -12.50 -41.33
C ASN A 121 12.68 -12.86 -41.83
N GLU A 122 11.70 -12.96 -40.92
CA GLU A 122 10.28 -13.09 -41.26
C GLU A 122 9.68 -11.70 -41.54
N ILE A 123 8.73 -11.62 -42.47
CA ILE A 123 8.01 -10.37 -42.77
C ILE A 123 6.78 -10.32 -41.87
N GLU A 124 6.75 -9.35 -40.97
CA GLU A 124 5.58 -9.04 -40.17
C GLU A 124 4.91 -7.76 -40.65
N TYR A 125 3.57 -7.76 -40.64
CA TYR A 125 2.78 -6.62 -41.07
C TYR A 125 2.13 -5.94 -39.88
N HIS A 126 2.28 -4.62 -39.82
CA HIS A 126 1.67 -3.77 -38.79
C HIS A 126 0.95 -2.61 -39.47
N TYR A 127 0.05 -1.96 -38.73
CA TYR A 127 -0.66 -0.76 -39.19
C TYR A 127 -0.15 0.45 -38.42
N SER A 128 0.50 1.37 -39.13
CA SER A 128 0.94 2.68 -38.62
C SER A 128 -0.17 3.70 -38.87
N SER A 129 -0.88 4.07 -37.81
CA SER A 129 -1.97 5.06 -37.84
C SER A 129 -1.47 6.40 -37.34
N HIS A 130 -1.62 7.44 -38.15
CA HIS A 130 -1.26 8.82 -37.84
C HIS A 130 -2.52 9.68 -37.82
N LEU A 131 -2.70 10.45 -36.75
CA LEU A 131 -3.84 11.33 -36.57
C LEU A 131 -3.35 12.70 -36.09
N GLN A 132 -3.83 13.76 -36.76
CA GLN A 132 -3.65 15.15 -36.38
C GLN A 132 -5.01 15.83 -36.25
N VAL A 133 -5.28 16.44 -35.09
CA VAL A 133 -6.54 17.11 -34.76
C VAL A 133 -6.25 18.53 -34.29
N ALA A 134 -7.11 19.46 -34.70
CA ALA A 134 -7.11 20.84 -34.22
C ALA A 134 -8.44 21.15 -33.51
N LEU A 135 -8.37 21.72 -32.31
CA LEU A 135 -9.49 22.26 -31.56
C LEU A 135 -9.48 23.78 -31.65
N LYS A 136 -10.57 24.36 -32.13
CA LYS A 136 -10.82 25.81 -32.12
C LYS A 136 -11.72 26.13 -30.94
N ILE A 137 -11.40 27.20 -30.20
CA ILE A 137 -12.18 27.65 -29.06
C ILE A 137 -12.67 29.07 -29.36
N VAL A 138 -13.98 29.27 -29.34
CA VAL A 138 -14.62 30.58 -29.54
C VAL A 138 -15.24 31.01 -28.23
N ASN A 139 -14.91 32.22 -27.77
CA ASN A 139 -15.61 32.84 -26.67
C ASN A 139 -16.93 33.42 -27.21
N LEU A 140 -18.07 32.87 -26.80
CA LEU A 140 -19.39 33.24 -27.30
C LEU A 140 -19.88 34.58 -26.74
N GLU A 141 -19.24 35.17 -25.74
CA GLU A 141 -19.63 36.50 -25.24
C GLU A 141 -19.02 37.63 -26.09
N THR A 142 -17.85 37.37 -26.66
CA THR A 142 -17.06 38.34 -27.44
C THR A 142 -17.02 38.02 -28.93
N GLY A 143 -17.32 36.78 -29.31
CA GLY A 143 -17.15 36.27 -30.66
C GLY A 143 -15.67 36.14 -31.10
N ILE A 144 -14.73 36.26 -30.17
CA ILE A 144 -13.30 36.18 -30.46
C ILE A 144 -12.83 34.72 -30.45
N TYR A 145 -12.10 34.35 -31.51
CA TYR A 145 -11.39 33.09 -31.60
C TYR A 145 -10.14 33.11 -30.72
N ARG A 146 -9.97 32.07 -29.91
CA ARG A 146 -8.69 31.75 -29.30
C ARG A 146 -7.84 30.91 -30.24
N GLU A 147 -6.54 30.82 -29.93
CA GLU A 147 -5.60 30.00 -30.68
C GLU A 147 -6.09 28.54 -30.76
N ALA A 148 -5.85 27.91 -31.91
CA ALA A 148 -6.26 26.52 -32.12
C ALA A 148 -5.28 25.57 -31.42
N LEU A 149 -5.79 24.73 -30.53
CA LEU A 149 -5.00 23.69 -29.88
C LEU A 149 -4.83 22.54 -30.86
N LYS A 150 -3.58 22.18 -31.17
CA LYS A 150 -3.27 21.07 -32.09
C LYS A 150 -2.66 19.91 -31.34
N ALA A 151 -2.99 18.68 -31.73
CA ALA A 151 -2.33 17.48 -31.24
C ALA A 151 -2.14 16.51 -32.40
N GLU A 152 -1.04 15.75 -32.34
CA GLU A 152 -0.71 14.76 -33.33
C GLU A 152 0.01 13.58 -32.70
N SER A 153 -0.25 12.40 -33.22
CA SER A 153 0.40 11.18 -32.77
C SER A 153 0.44 10.14 -33.88
N THR A 154 1.37 9.20 -33.75
CA THR A 154 1.51 8.03 -34.61
C THR A 154 1.62 6.80 -33.73
N VAL A 155 0.80 5.78 -34.02
CA VAL A 155 0.78 4.51 -33.30
C VAL A 155 0.90 3.38 -34.31
N SER A 156 1.66 2.33 -33.99
CA SER A 156 1.84 1.15 -34.85
C SER A 156 1.45 -0.13 -34.09
N LEU A 157 0.50 -0.91 -34.63
CA LEU A 157 0.01 -2.18 -34.04
C LEU A 157 -0.39 -3.23 -35.10
N LYS A 158 -0.45 -4.52 -34.73
CA LYS A 158 -0.78 -5.67 -35.62
C LYS A 158 -2.16 -5.51 -36.26
N ASP A 159 -3.10 -4.97 -35.50
CA ASP A 159 -4.48 -4.77 -35.91
C ASP A 159 -4.74 -3.30 -36.23
N ARG A 160 -5.38 -3.05 -37.37
CA ARG A 160 -5.67 -1.71 -37.88
C ARG A 160 -6.59 -0.93 -36.96
N ASP A 161 -7.68 -1.55 -36.50
CA ASP A 161 -8.70 -0.86 -35.72
C ASP A 161 -8.20 -0.60 -34.30
N ILE A 162 -7.41 -1.51 -33.74
CA ILE A 162 -6.72 -1.27 -32.46
C ILE A 162 -5.72 -0.10 -32.60
N SER A 163 -4.95 -0.03 -33.70
CA SER A 163 -4.01 1.08 -33.97
C SER A 163 -4.73 2.43 -34.07
N ILE A 164 -5.83 2.46 -34.83
CA ILE A 164 -6.69 3.64 -34.98
C ILE A 164 -7.27 4.10 -33.64
N ASN A 165 -7.89 3.19 -32.87
CA ASN A 165 -8.49 3.54 -31.59
C ASN A 165 -7.44 4.02 -30.58
N GLN A 166 -6.24 3.44 -30.60
CA GLN A 166 -5.15 3.85 -29.74
C GLN A 166 -4.60 5.23 -30.11
N VAL A 167 -4.46 5.56 -31.40
CA VAL A 167 -4.02 6.92 -31.81
C VAL A 167 -5.07 7.97 -31.46
N ILE A 168 -6.37 7.68 -31.63
CA ILE A 168 -7.48 8.55 -31.21
C ILE A 168 -7.38 8.85 -29.72
N ARG A 169 -7.15 7.82 -28.90
CA ARG A 169 -7.00 7.97 -27.44
C ARG A 169 -5.83 8.88 -27.07
N VAL A 170 -4.64 8.63 -27.63
CA VAL A 170 -3.43 9.42 -27.33
C VAL A 170 -3.61 10.88 -27.75
N VAL A 171 -4.14 11.14 -28.94
CA VAL A 171 -4.42 12.51 -29.42
C VAL A 171 -5.46 13.20 -28.52
N SER A 172 -6.50 12.46 -28.09
CA SER A 172 -7.51 13.01 -27.17
C SER A 172 -6.92 13.37 -25.81
N GLU A 173 -6.06 12.52 -25.25
CA GLU A 173 -5.34 12.79 -23.99
C GLU A 173 -4.48 14.08 -24.11
N GLN A 174 -3.72 14.22 -25.20
CA GLN A 174 -2.92 15.42 -25.48
C GLN A 174 -3.77 16.69 -25.63
N LEU A 175 -4.89 16.62 -26.36
CA LEU A 175 -5.80 17.76 -26.51
C LEU A 175 -6.41 18.17 -25.19
N MET A 176 -6.81 17.21 -24.36
CA MET A 176 -7.37 17.49 -23.04
C MET A 176 -6.35 18.12 -22.11
N GLU A 177 -5.09 17.69 -22.16
CA GLU A 177 -4.01 18.34 -21.42
C GLU A 177 -3.87 19.82 -21.80
N LYS A 178 -3.81 20.13 -23.11
CA LYS A 178 -3.75 21.51 -23.60
C LYS A 178 -5.00 22.31 -23.24
N LEU A 179 -6.18 21.69 -23.31
CA LEU A 179 -7.42 22.35 -22.97
C LEU A 179 -7.51 22.66 -21.46
N ILE A 180 -7.00 21.78 -20.61
CA ILE A 180 -6.89 22.00 -19.16
C ILE A 180 -5.95 23.17 -18.86
N GLN A 181 -4.88 23.35 -19.64
CA GLN A 181 -3.98 24.49 -19.51
C GLN A 181 -4.66 25.81 -19.89
N GLU A 182 -5.54 25.81 -20.91
CA GLU A 182 -6.35 26.97 -21.30
C GLU A 182 -7.44 27.32 -20.27
N PHE A 183 -7.95 26.30 -19.57
CA PHE A 183 -9.02 26.43 -18.57
C PHE A 183 -8.54 25.90 -17.20
N PRO A 184 -7.60 26.61 -16.55
CA PRO A 184 -7.13 26.22 -15.24
C PRO A 184 -8.27 26.32 -14.22
N ASN A 185 -8.33 25.36 -13.31
CA ASN A 185 -9.24 25.40 -12.18
C ASN A 185 -8.83 26.55 -11.27
N LYS A 186 -9.72 27.52 -11.06
CA LYS A 186 -9.53 28.55 -10.05
C LYS A 186 -10.34 28.20 -8.81
N ALA A 187 -9.69 28.32 -7.67
CA ALA A 187 -10.24 28.15 -6.34
C ALA A 187 -9.86 29.37 -5.49
N LYS A 188 -10.57 29.54 -4.38
CA LYS A 188 -10.22 30.49 -3.32
C LYS A 188 -9.71 29.72 -2.12
N VAL A 189 -8.81 30.34 -1.38
CA VAL A 189 -8.41 29.83 -0.07
C VAL A 189 -9.59 29.99 0.89
N LYS A 190 -10.19 28.88 1.32
CA LYS A 190 -11.29 28.85 2.28
C LYS A 190 -10.77 28.94 3.73
N GLU A 191 -9.68 28.23 4.03
CA GLU A 191 -9.12 28.14 5.39
C GLU A 191 -7.61 27.94 5.36
N LEU A 192 -6.90 28.50 6.36
CA LEU A 192 -5.46 28.38 6.53
C LEU A 192 -5.17 27.67 7.86
N ASN A 193 -4.85 26.37 7.77
CA ASN A 193 -4.55 25.50 8.92
C ASN A 193 -3.16 24.89 8.76
N SER A 194 -2.10 25.66 9.02
CA SER A 194 -0.71 25.25 8.76
C SER A 194 -0.43 23.81 9.26
N PRO A 195 0.08 22.90 8.39
CA PRO A 195 0.62 23.13 7.04
C PRO A 195 -0.37 22.89 5.89
N VAL A 196 -1.67 22.91 6.16
CA VAL A 196 -2.76 22.61 5.22
C VAL A 196 -3.55 23.88 4.86
N ILE A 197 -3.90 24.01 3.59
CA ILE A 197 -4.73 25.06 3.02
C ILE A 197 -6.00 24.39 2.50
N THR A 198 -7.17 24.83 2.93
CA THR A 198 -8.45 24.35 2.39
C THR A 198 -8.87 25.23 1.23
N LEU A 199 -9.22 24.62 0.11
CA LEU A 199 -9.77 25.28 -1.08
C LEU A 199 -11.29 25.09 -1.13
N ASP A 200 -12.01 26.09 -1.64
CA ASP A 200 -13.47 26.07 -1.87
C ASP A 200 -13.89 25.29 -3.13
N ARG A 201 -13.06 24.32 -3.53
CA ARG A 201 -13.23 23.49 -4.72
C ARG A 201 -12.81 22.07 -4.42
N GLY A 202 -13.58 21.11 -4.90
CA GLY A 202 -13.36 19.68 -4.65
C GLY A 202 -13.41 18.81 -5.89
N SER A 203 -13.67 17.51 -5.68
CA SER A 203 -13.77 16.50 -6.75
C SER A 203 -14.93 16.78 -7.71
N SER A 204 -15.97 17.46 -7.22
CA SER A 204 -17.11 17.87 -8.05
C SER A 204 -16.69 18.93 -9.07
N ASP A 205 -15.67 19.73 -8.76
CA ASP A 205 -15.11 20.79 -9.61
C ASP A 205 -13.88 20.35 -10.41
N GLY A 206 -13.59 19.05 -10.43
CA GLY A 206 -12.48 18.50 -11.19
C GLY A 206 -11.11 18.70 -10.53
N VAL A 207 -11.08 19.03 -9.23
CA VAL A 207 -9.84 18.97 -8.43
C VAL A 207 -9.53 17.51 -8.14
N LYS A 208 -8.31 17.08 -8.44
CA LYS A 208 -7.82 15.72 -8.18
C LYS A 208 -6.76 15.73 -7.09
N GLN A 209 -6.61 14.58 -6.43
CA GLN A 209 -5.49 14.39 -5.51
C GLN A 209 -4.18 14.54 -6.29
N PHE A 210 -3.21 15.21 -5.69
CA PHE A 210 -1.91 15.57 -6.26
C PHE A 210 -1.91 16.67 -7.32
N ASP A 211 -3.07 17.26 -7.66
CA ASP A 211 -3.09 18.51 -8.44
C ASP A 211 -2.22 19.57 -7.75
N VAL A 212 -1.58 20.41 -8.56
CA VAL A 212 -0.77 21.54 -8.08
C VAL A 212 -1.44 22.84 -8.46
N PHE A 213 -1.56 23.73 -7.49
CA PHE A 213 -2.06 25.07 -7.72
C PHE A 213 -1.01 26.11 -7.37
N LYS A 214 -0.99 27.19 -8.14
CA LYS A 214 -0.29 28.43 -7.79
C LYS A 214 -1.17 29.27 -6.90
N ILE A 215 -0.57 29.91 -5.91
CA ILE A 215 -1.23 30.88 -5.05
C ILE A 215 -0.84 32.25 -5.58
N LEU A 216 -1.81 33.02 -6.04
CA LEU A 216 -1.64 34.32 -6.65
C LEU A 216 -2.17 35.42 -5.71
N SER A 217 -1.42 36.51 -5.61
CA SER A 217 -1.89 37.74 -4.95
C SER A 217 -3.02 38.39 -5.76
N PRO A 218 -3.73 39.39 -5.20
CA PRO A 218 -4.75 40.15 -5.93
C PRO A 218 -4.21 40.85 -7.18
N GLU A 219 -2.92 41.19 -7.16
CA GLU A 219 -2.20 41.78 -8.28
C GLU A 219 -1.70 40.75 -9.31
N GLY A 220 -1.93 39.46 -9.06
CA GLY A 220 -1.51 38.34 -9.92
C GLY A 220 -0.10 37.83 -9.68
N ASN A 221 0.58 38.25 -8.61
CA ASN A 221 1.94 37.79 -8.30
C ASN A 221 1.93 36.41 -7.64
N GLU A 222 2.80 35.49 -8.08
CA GLU A 222 2.94 34.17 -7.47
C GLU A 222 3.52 34.29 -6.04
N ARG A 223 2.73 33.92 -5.04
CA ARG A 223 3.13 33.88 -3.61
C ARG A 223 3.61 32.50 -3.18
N GLY A 224 3.29 31.47 -3.96
CA GLY A 224 3.65 30.10 -3.66
C GLY A 224 2.91 29.10 -4.53
N SER A 225 3.05 27.83 -4.18
CA SER A 225 2.26 26.75 -4.76
C SER A 225 1.86 25.74 -3.71
N LEU A 226 0.77 25.02 -3.95
CA LEU A 226 0.25 23.96 -3.08
C LEU A 226 -0.02 22.70 -3.88
N LYS A 227 0.13 21.55 -3.23
CA LYS A 227 -0.21 20.22 -3.75
C LYS A 227 -1.40 19.66 -3.00
N ILE A 228 -2.41 19.22 -3.73
CA ILE A 228 -3.61 18.62 -3.14
C ILE A 228 -3.24 17.27 -2.51
N ILE A 229 -3.40 17.15 -1.19
CA ILE A 229 -3.14 15.93 -0.42
C ILE A 229 -4.42 15.12 -0.17
N LYS A 230 -5.58 15.78 -0.15
CA LYS A 230 -6.88 15.16 0.07
C LYS A 230 -7.96 15.94 -0.68
N VAL A 231 -8.97 15.26 -1.19
CA VAL A 231 -10.11 15.87 -1.89
C VAL A 231 -11.42 15.34 -1.31
N SER A 232 -12.38 16.23 -1.12
CA SER A 232 -13.80 15.98 -0.85
C SER A 232 -14.63 16.56 -1.98
N ASP A 233 -15.95 16.38 -1.99
CA ASP A 233 -16.77 16.79 -3.14
C ASP A 233 -16.69 18.30 -3.43
N ASN A 234 -16.70 19.12 -2.40
CA ASN A 234 -16.75 20.59 -2.52
C ASN A 234 -15.49 21.29 -1.95
N GLU A 235 -14.52 20.52 -1.47
CA GLU A 235 -13.32 21.05 -0.84
C GLU A 235 -12.11 20.21 -1.22
N ALA A 236 -10.95 20.85 -1.25
CA ALA A 236 -9.68 20.19 -1.43
C ALA A 236 -8.69 20.73 -0.39
N PHE A 237 -7.86 19.83 0.11
CA PHE A 237 -6.87 20.14 1.13
C PHE A 237 -5.52 20.09 0.46
N GLY A 238 -4.89 21.25 0.36
CA GLY A 238 -3.56 21.45 -0.20
C GLY A 238 -2.51 21.54 0.89
N ARG A 239 -1.30 21.04 0.63
CA ARG A 239 -0.10 21.34 1.41
C ARG A 239 0.77 22.29 0.60
N LEU A 240 1.27 23.35 1.24
CA LEU A 240 2.17 24.30 0.57
C LEU A 240 3.45 23.59 0.11
N LEU A 241 3.79 23.75 -1.17
CA LEU A 241 5.05 23.28 -1.77
C LEU A 241 6.15 24.35 -1.72
N THR A 242 5.77 25.60 -1.97
CA THR A 242 6.66 26.77 -1.99
C THR A 242 5.89 28.00 -1.51
N GLY A 243 6.59 28.99 -0.97
CA GLY A 243 6.00 30.20 -0.38
C GLY A 243 6.03 30.19 1.15
N ASP A 244 5.47 31.23 1.75
CA ASP A 244 5.31 31.36 3.20
C ASP A 244 3.82 31.43 3.56
N PHE A 245 3.39 30.71 4.60
CA PHE A 245 2.02 30.83 5.12
C PHE A 245 1.70 32.25 5.60
N SER A 246 2.71 33.00 6.08
CA SER A 246 2.50 34.35 6.59
C SER A 246 2.11 35.38 5.53
N VAL A 247 2.37 35.08 4.25
CA VAL A 247 2.03 35.98 3.14
C VAL A 247 0.72 35.62 2.45
N ILE A 248 0.03 34.55 2.88
CA ILE A 248 -1.22 34.10 2.27
C ILE A 248 -2.41 34.71 3.04
N THR A 249 -3.32 35.35 2.31
CA THR A 249 -4.48 36.06 2.87
C THR A 249 -5.80 35.38 2.48
N LEU A 250 -6.60 35.00 3.49
CA LEU A 250 -7.86 34.25 3.35
C LEU A 250 -8.93 34.89 2.43
N LYS A 251 -8.89 36.20 2.20
CA LYS A 251 -9.96 36.92 1.49
C LYS A 251 -9.64 37.31 0.06
N ASP A 252 -8.35 37.42 -0.28
CA ASP A 252 -7.95 38.09 -1.53
C ASP A 252 -7.08 37.21 -2.45
N ASP A 253 -6.55 36.08 -1.95
CA ASP A 253 -5.68 35.22 -2.75
C ASP A 253 -6.49 34.23 -3.61
N ALA A 254 -6.22 34.27 -4.91
CA ALA A 254 -6.74 33.33 -5.88
C ALA A 254 -5.75 32.16 -6.02
N VAL A 255 -6.29 30.97 -6.20
CA VAL A 255 -5.51 29.75 -6.37
C VAL A 255 -5.82 29.18 -7.73
N GLU A 256 -4.83 29.06 -8.61
CA GLU A 256 -5.02 28.65 -10.01
C GLU A 256 -4.26 27.34 -10.27
N SER A 257 -4.96 26.32 -10.77
CA SER A 257 -4.32 25.05 -11.11
C SER A 257 -3.33 25.31 -12.23
N PHE A 258 -2.10 24.87 -12.07
CA PHE A 258 -1.12 24.96 -13.12
C PHE A 258 -0.62 23.56 -13.44
N ALA A 259 -0.62 23.21 -14.73
CA ALA A 259 -0.02 21.97 -15.20
C ALA A 259 1.50 22.07 -15.05
N ARG A 260 2.00 21.87 -13.83
CA ARG A 260 3.41 21.61 -13.61
C ARG A 260 3.61 20.12 -13.84
N GLU A 261 4.61 19.75 -14.64
CA GLU A 261 5.20 18.43 -14.55
C GLU A 261 5.60 18.23 -13.08
N LEU A 262 4.82 17.45 -12.34
CA LEU A 262 5.20 17.05 -11.00
C LEU A 262 6.59 16.44 -11.13
N ASN A 263 7.56 16.99 -10.40
CA ASN A 263 8.83 16.32 -10.22
C ASN A 263 8.50 14.96 -9.62
N VAL A 264 8.46 13.94 -10.47
CA VAL A 264 8.21 12.57 -10.06
C VAL A 264 9.28 12.28 -9.02
N LEU A 265 8.84 11.93 -7.80
CA LEU A 265 9.75 11.54 -6.75
C LEU A 265 10.61 10.41 -7.29
N LYS A 266 11.91 10.52 -7.11
CA LYS A 266 12.91 9.62 -7.65
C LYS A 266 13.97 9.38 -6.60
N VAL A 267 14.60 8.22 -6.69
CA VAL A 267 15.83 7.96 -5.96
C VAL A 267 16.95 8.77 -6.59
N GLU A 268 17.39 9.83 -5.93
CA GLU A 268 18.51 10.66 -6.40
C GLU A 268 19.83 9.89 -6.29
N LYS A 269 20.06 9.26 -5.13
CA LYS A 269 21.28 8.52 -4.82
C LYS A 269 20.98 7.30 -3.99
N ARG A 270 21.79 6.25 -4.14
CA ARG A 270 21.73 5.04 -3.33
C ARG A 270 23.04 4.82 -2.58
N GLU A 271 22.94 4.53 -1.29
CA GLU A 271 24.04 4.24 -0.38
C GLU A 271 23.74 2.95 0.40
N LYS A 272 24.18 1.81 -0.13
CA LYS A 272 23.82 0.48 0.39
C LYS A 272 22.29 0.34 0.49
N GLU A 273 21.76 0.15 1.70
CA GLU A 273 20.33 0.01 2.01
C GLU A 273 19.60 1.35 2.14
N ARG A 274 20.33 2.47 2.09
CA ARG A 274 19.76 3.80 2.18
C ARG A 274 19.65 4.42 0.80
N VAL A 275 18.64 5.26 0.64
CA VAL A 275 18.44 6.09 -0.55
C VAL A 275 18.25 7.53 -0.14
N ILE A 276 18.66 8.45 -1.01
CA ILE A 276 18.28 9.85 -0.99
C ILE A 276 17.18 10.02 -2.04
N ILE A 277 16.05 10.58 -1.62
CA ILE A 277 14.89 10.87 -2.46
C ILE A 277 14.95 12.36 -2.81
N ASN A 278 14.75 12.71 -4.08
CA ASN A 278 14.73 14.10 -4.58
C ASN A 278 13.46 14.88 -4.17
N GLY A 279 13.01 14.67 -2.94
CA GLY A 279 11.85 15.28 -2.35
C GLY A 279 11.91 15.21 -0.84
N GLY A 280 11.49 16.26 -0.16
CA GLY A 280 11.47 16.35 1.30
C GLY A 280 10.13 16.86 1.82
N LYS A 281 10.17 17.56 2.95
CA LYS A 281 9.02 18.19 3.61
C LYS A 281 8.27 19.11 2.65
N ASP A 282 9.01 19.79 1.77
CA ASP A 282 8.46 20.72 0.77
C ASP A 282 7.61 19.98 -0.28
N LEU A 283 7.85 18.68 -0.51
CA LEU A 283 7.01 17.83 -1.36
C LEU A 283 5.98 17.02 -0.57
N GLY A 284 5.87 17.31 0.73
CA GLY A 284 4.93 16.68 1.64
C GLY A 284 5.37 15.33 2.20
N LEU A 285 6.64 14.93 2.04
CA LEU A 285 7.13 13.70 2.65
C LEU A 285 7.16 13.82 4.17
N GLU A 286 6.85 12.72 4.84
CA GLU A 286 6.89 12.58 6.29
C GLU A 286 7.72 11.36 6.69
N LYS A 287 8.34 11.44 7.89
CA LYS A 287 9.06 10.31 8.46
C LYS A 287 8.06 9.23 8.82
N GLY A 288 8.08 8.12 8.10
CA GLY A 288 6.97 7.18 8.16
C GLY A 288 6.55 6.72 6.79
N ASP A 289 6.63 7.58 5.78
CA ASP A 289 6.02 7.26 4.49
C ASP A 289 6.70 6.06 3.83
N ILE A 290 5.90 5.32 3.06
CA ILE A 290 6.39 4.27 2.18
C ILE A 290 6.16 4.67 0.75
N TYR A 291 7.22 4.57 -0.03
CA TYR A 291 7.18 4.72 -1.46
C TYR A 291 7.45 3.39 -2.14
N THR A 292 6.68 3.10 -3.17
CA THR A 292 6.94 2.02 -4.11
C THR A 292 7.82 2.55 -5.20
N ALA A 293 8.99 1.95 -5.38
CA ALA A 293 9.82 2.20 -6.54
C ALA A 293 9.29 1.38 -7.71
N THR A 294 8.97 2.06 -8.81
CA THR A 294 8.50 1.41 -10.04
C THR A 294 9.58 1.47 -11.10
N ARG A 295 9.60 0.47 -11.97
CA ARG A 295 10.39 0.48 -13.20
C ARG A 295 9.44 0.18 -14.34
N GLY A 296 9.41 1.06 -15.33
CA GLY A 296 8.79 0.76 -16.60
C GLY A 296 9.58 -0.34 -17.28
N ASN A 297 9.01 -1.53 -17.38
CA ASN A 297 9.55 -2.56 -18.25
C ASN A 297 8.96 -2.33 -19.64
N GLU A 298 9.84 -1.99 -20.57
CA GLU A 298 9.53 -1.99 -22.00
C GLU A 298 9.26 -3.43 -22.43
N ILE A 299 7.98 -3.78 -22.52
CA ILE A 299 7.55 -4.98 -23.23
C ILE A 299 7.55 -4.60 -24.71
N LYS A 300 8.68 -4.89 -25.35
CA LYS A 300 8.77 -4.92 -26.81
C LYS A 300 8.02 -6.16 -27.28
N THR A 301 6.75 -5.96 -27.60
CA THR A 301 6.10 -6.84 -28.57
C THR A 301 6.61 -6.45 -29.95
N ASP A 302 6.44 -7.31 -30.95
CA ASP A 302 7.02 -7.10 -32.28
C ASP A 302 6.68 -5.72 -32.93
N ASP A 303 5.65 -5.02 -32.41
CA ASP A 303 5.07 -3.81 -32.99
C ASP A 303 5.09 -2.57 -32.09
N ARG A 304 5.13 -2.79 -30.78
CA ARG A 304 4.96 -1.71 -29.80
C ARG A 304 5.81 -1.96 -28.58
N THR A 305 6.23 -0.86 -27.98
CA THR A 305 6.81 -0.82 -26.65
C THR A 305 5.70 -0.47 -25.68
N LEU A 306 5.15 -1.46 -24.99
CA LEU A 306 4.30 -1.20 -23.82
C LEU A 306 5.22 -0.98 -22.62
N VAL A 307 4.91 0.02 -21.79
CA VAL A 307 5.62 0.22 -20.53
C VAL A 307 4.74 -0.34 -19.42
N GLU A 308 5.01 -1.56 -18.98
CA GLU A 308 4.36 -2.10 -17.78
C GLU A 308 5.13 -1.63 -16.56
N GLU A 309 4.47 -0.93 -15.64
CA GLU A 309 5.08 -0.52 -14.38
C GLU A 309 5.21 -1.72 -13.45
N GLN A 310 6.43 -2.22 -13.29
CA GLN A 310 6.73 -3.24 -12.30
C GLN A 310 7.16 -2.58 -10.99
N THR A 311 6.56 -3.01 -9.88
CA THR A 311 7.09 -2.68 -8.55
C THR A 311 8.44 -3.37 -8.37
N VAL A 312 9.51 -2.57 -8.28
CA VAL A 312 10.88 -3.08 -8.14
C VAL A 312 11.39 -3.02 -6.71
N ALA A 313 10.87 -2.10 -5.88
CA ALA A 313 11.22 -2.01 -4.47
C ALA A 313 10.18 -1.26 -3.64
N LYS A 314 10.33 -1.36 -2.31
CA LYS A 314 9.62 -0.51 -1.34
C LYS A 314 10.65 0.23 -0.48
N ILE A 315 10.41 1.50 -0.23
CA ILE A 315 11.33 2.42 0.45
C ILE A 315 10.59 3.07 1.61
N TYR A 316 11.15 2.93 2.81
CA TYR A 316 10.63 3.53 4.04
C TYR A 316 11.36 4.84 4.36
N VAL A 317 10.67 5.96 4.46
CA VAL A 317 11.27 7.26 4.77
C VAL A 317 11.69 7.32 6.24
N THR A 318 13.00 7.43 6.47
CA THR A 318 13.62 7.44 7.80
C THR A 318 13.91 8.86 8.33
N GLU A 319 14.28 9.78 7.44
CA GLU A 319 14.60 11.17 7.74
C GLU A 319 14.03 12.06 6.62
N VAL A 320 13.49 13.22 6.98
CA VAL A 320 12.95 14.20 6.02
C VAL A 320 13.63 15.54 6.28
N HIS A 321 14.20 16.13 5.23
CA HIS A 321 14.71 17.49 5.19
C HIS A 321 13.79 18.36 4.33
N ALA A 322 14.09 19.64 4.11
CA ALA A 322 13.23 20.53 3.32
C ALA A 322 13.02 20.00 1.89
N ASN A 323 14.10 19.83 1.15
CA ASN A 323 14.10 19.49 -0.28
C ASN A 323 14.50 18.04 -0.62
N TYR A 324 14.93 17.25 0.36
CA TYR A 324 15.24 15.82 0.17
C TYR A 324 14.81 14.99 1.38
N ALA A 325 14.76 13.67 1.21
CA ALA A 325 14.50 12.72 2.28
C ALA A 325 15.46 11.55 2.18
N LYS A 326 15.72 10.89 3.31
CA LYS A 326 16.45 9.63 3.33
C LYS A 326 15.47 8.50 3.60
N GLY A 327 15.59 7.42 2.83
CA GLY A 327 14.80 6.21 3.01
C GLY A 327 15.66 4.97 3.21
N LYS A 328 15.10 3.94 3.86
CA LYS A 328 15.65 2.58 3.91
C LYS A 328 14.90 1.70 2.90
N ILE A 329 15.61 0.99 2.04
CA ILE A 329 15.02 -0.01 1.15
C ILE A 329 14.60 -1.21 2.01
N ILE A 330 13.30 -1.49 2.06
CA ILE A 330 12.72 -2.59 2.88
C ILE A 330 12.40 -3.84 2.07
N SER A 331 12.34 -3.72 0.75
CA SER A 331 12.24 -4.85 -0.20
C SER A 331 12.74 -4.42 -1.59
N GLY A 332 13.28 -5.34 -2.38
CA GLY A 332 13.74 -5.06 -3.75
C GLY A 332 15.12 -4.41 -3.84
N TYR A 333 15.99 -4.60 -2.85
CA TYR A 333 17.31 -3.99 -2.72
C TYR A 333 18.12 -3.95 -4.02
N LYS A 334 18.15 -5.03 -4.79
CA LYS A 334 18.97 -5.09 -6.02
C LYS A 334 18.44 -4.25 -7.17
N ASN A 335 17.15 -3.87 -7.15
CA ASN A 335 16.48 -3.28 -8.30
C ASN A 335 16.33 -1.76 -8.20
N VAL A 336 16.80 -1.14 -7.11
CA VAL A 336 16.78 0.31 -6.93
C VAL A 336 18.06 0.93 -7.49
N ALA A 337 17.92 1.74 -8.54
CA ALA A 337 19.00 2.55 -9.11
C ALA A 337 18.72 4.05 -8.88
N ALA A 338 19.72 4.90 -9.15
CA ALA A 338 19.47 6.33 -9.26
C ALA A 338 18.42 6.60 -10.37
N ASN A 339 17.66 7.67 -10.21
CA ASN A 339 16.52 8.08 -11.04
C ASN A 339 15.31 7.13 -11.06
N THR A 340 15.26 6.10 -10.20
CA THR A 340 14.09 5.21 -10.12
C THR A 340 12.88 6.00 -9.59
N PRO A 341 11.76 6.08 -10.32
CA PRO A 341 10.57 6.79 -9.88
C PRO A 341 9.91 6.12 -8.67
N LEU A 342 9.24 6.94 -7.86
CA LEU A 342 8.64 6.61 -6.60
C LEU A 342 7.19 7.07 -6.59
N THR A 343 6.30 6.15 -6.21
CA THR A 343 4.87 6.41 -6.02
C THR A 343 4.52 6.14 -4.56
N GLU A 344 3.76 7.05 -3.95
CA GLU A 344 3.33 6.89 -2.56
C GLU A 344 2.48 5.62 -2.41
N SER A 345 2.77 4.80 -1.41
CA SER A 345 2.02 3.57 -1.15
C SER A 345 1.06 3.80 0.01
N SER A 346 -0.22 4.00 -0.31
CA SER A 346 -1.28 4.27 0.67
C SER A 346 -1.55 3.12 1.66
N ASN A 347 -1.06 1.89 1.39
CA ASN A 347 -1.43 0.68 2.14
C ASN A 347 -0.25 -0.25 2.49
N ALA A 348 1.00 0.22 2.45
CA ALA A 348 2.12 -0.69 2.68
C ALA A 348 2.25 -1.09 4.17
N THR A 349 2.01 -2.37 4.47
CA THR A 349 2.23 -2.94 5.80
C THR A 349 3.70 -3.23 6.07
N TYR A 350 4.23 -2.72 7.19
CA TYR A 350 5.62 -2.89 7.67
C TYR A 350 5.94 -4.31 8.19
N ARG A 351 5.16 -5.32 7.80
CA ARG A 351 5.10 -6.60 8.52
C ARG A 351 5.20 -7.77 7.56
N LYS A 352 6.26 -8.58 7.65
CA LYS A 352 6.28 -9.91 7.04
C LYS A 352 5.71 -10.91 8.02
N ASN A 353 4.60 -11.55 7.68
CA ASN A 353 4.11 -12.69 8.45
C ASN A 353 4.84 -13.94 7.99
N PHE A 354 5.17 -14.85 8.90
CA PHE A 354 5.83 -16.10 8.58
C PHE A 354 5.39 -17.26 9.47
N LEU A 355 5.51 -18.47 8.95
CA LEU A 355 5.46 -19.73 9.67
C LEU A 355 6.89 -20.23 9.83
N VAL A 356 7.25 -20.81 10.97
CA VAL A 356 8.56 -21.44 11.17
C VAL A 356 8.39 -22.81 11.80
N VAL A 357 9.10 -23.80 11.27
CA VAL A 357 9.20 -25.15 11.82
C VAL A 357 10.67 -25.46 12.04
N ARG A 358 11.04 -25.91 13.25
CA ARG A 358 12.43 -26.16 13.63
C ARG A 358 12.54 -27.52 14.30
N TYR A 359 13.63 -28.20 14.00
CA TYR A 359 14.14 -29.29 14.83
C TYR A 359 15.15 -28.69 15.82
N ARG A 360 15.03 -29.04 17.10
CA ARG A 360 15.98 -28.66 18.13
C ARG A 360 16.47 -29.91 18.85
N ALA A 361 17.74 -29.93 19.21
CA ALA A 361 18.26 -30.95 20.12
C ALA A 361 19.31 -30.32 21.05
N PRO A 362 19.40 -30.79 22.30
CA PRO A 362 20.39 -30.32 23.23
C PRO A 362 21.78 -30.84 22.86
N PHE A 363 22.82 -30.10 23.24
CA PHE A 363 24.20 -30.61 23.16
C PHE A 363 24.45 -31.76 24.15
N SER A 364 23.81 -31.71 25.31
CA SER A 364 23.89 -32.71 26.36
C SER A 364 22.68 -32.58 27.26
N VAL A 365 21.89 -33.63 27.38
CA VAL A 365 20.90 -33.81 28.44
C VAL A 365 21.07 -35.25 28.93
N ARG A 366 21.24 -35.41 30.23
CA ARG A 366 21.19 -36.72 30.88
C ARG A 366 20.35 -36.60 32.13
N MET A 367 19.25 -37.33 32.17
CA MET A 367 18.36 -37.38 33.32
C MET A 367 18.41 -38.78 33.88
N LYS A 368 18.83 -38.87 35.15
CA LYS A 368 18.86 -40.13 35.88
C LYS A 368 17.55 -40.33 36.62
N PRO A 369 17.01 -41.55 36.65
CA PRO A 369 15.83 -41.83 37.42
C PRO A 369 16.12 -41.77 38.93
N THR A 370 15.08 -41.54 39.72
CA THR A 370 15.12 -41.65 41.19
C THR A 370 15.38 -43.10 41.56
N ALA A 371 16.38 -43.35 42.42
CA ALA A 371 16.66 -44.71 42.89
C ALA A 371 15.52 -45.25 43.80
N PRO A 372 15.22 -46.56 43.75
CA PRO A 372 14.27 -47.18 44.67
C PRO A 372 14.63 -46.92 46.15
N SER A 373 13.62 -46.68 46.98
CA SER A 373 13.77 -46.41 48.41
C SER A 373 12.96 -47.36 49.31
N GLY A 374 12.43 -48.46 48.75
CA GLY A 374 11.53 -49.39 49.43
C GLY A 374 10.07 -48.91 49.42
N THR A 375 9.33 -49.11 50.52
CA THR A 375 7.92 -48.72 50.63
C THR A 375 7.76 -47.28 51.12
N VAL A 376 6.95 -46.49 50.43
CA VAL A 376 6.64 -45.09 50.78
C VAL A 376 5.16 -44.96 51.13
N ALA A 377 4.85 -44.43 52.31
CA ALA A 377 3.49 -44.09 52.70
C ALA A 377 3.04 -42.75 52.08
N VAL A 378 1.98 -42.79 51.28
CA VAL A 378 1.34 -41.63 50.66
C VAL A 378 -0.01 -41.42 51.33
N LYS A 379 -0.18 -40.30 52.04
CA LYS A 379 -1.44 -39.95 52.71
C LYS A 379 -2.07 -38.72 52.09
N ASN A 380 -3.31 -38.84 51.68
CA ASN A 380 -4.12 -37.75 51.11
C ASN A 380 -5.60 -37.93 51.49
N GLU A 381 -6.51 -37.17 50.89
CA GLU A 381 -7.94 -37.27 51.22
C GLU A 381 -8.63 -38.57 50.77
N THR A 382 -8.09 -39.28 49.78
CA THR A 382 -8.65 -40.55 49.29
C THR A 382 -8.22 -41.74 50.16
N GLY A 383 -7.14 -41.60 50.94
CA GLY A 383 -6.69 -42.62 51.88
C GLY A 383 -5.20 -42.55 52.22
N GLU A 384 -4.72 -43.61 52.87
CA GLU A 384 -3.31 -43.86 53.13
C GLU A 384 -2.87 -45.10 52.34
N TYR A 385 -1.86 -44.93 51.49
CA TYR A 385 -1.40 -45.93 50.52
C TYR A 385 0.08 -46.23 50.74
N ASN A 386 0.45 -47.50 50.77
CA ASN A 386 1.84 -47.94 50.83
C ASN A 386 2.29 -48.32 49.42
N ILE A 387 3.13 -47.49 48.81
CA ILE A 387 3.60 -47.67 47.43
C ILE A 387 5.00 -48.29 47.47
N ASP A 388 5.16 -49.43 46.82
CA ASP A 388 6.48 -50.02 46.57
C ASP A 388 7.19 -49.26 45.44
N THR A 389 8.46 -48.90 45.64
CA THR A 389 9.27 -48.14 44.68
C THR A 389 10.23 -49.03 43.87
N GLU A 390 10.14 -50.36 43.99
CA GLU A 390 11.00 -51.29 43.24
C GLU A 390 10.86 -51.10 41.72
N TYR A 391 9.68 -50.69 41.22
CA TYR A 391 9.44 -50.40 39.80
C TYR A 391 10.30 -49.25 39.24
N LEU A 392 10.93 -48.43 40.09
CA LEU A 392 11.88 -47.40 39.66
C LEU A 392 13.18 -47.99 39.12
N SER A 393 13.52 -49.22 39.52
CA SER A 393 14.75 -49.90 39.07
C SER A 393 14.71 -50.29 37.58
N ASP A 394 13.51 -50.44 37.02
CA ASP A 394 13.29 -50.74 35.60
C ASP A 394 13.26 -49.47 34.71
N THR A 395 13.49 -48.29 35.29
CA THR A 395 13.51 -47.04 34.52
C THR A 395 14.92 -46.76 34.00
N ASP A 396 15.06 -46.59 32.69
CA ASP A 396 16.34 -46.24 32.05
C ASP A 396 16.71 -44.75 32.20
N ASP A 397 17.97 -44.39 31.98
CA ASP A 397 18.38 -42.98 31.83
C ASP A 397 17.76 -42.37 30.55
N ILE A 398 17.33 -41.10 30.61
CA ILE A 398 17.01 -40.34 29.39
C ILE A 398 18.27 -39.65 28.90
N GLU A 399 18.84 -40.17 27.81
CA GLU A 399 20.05 -39.65 27.18
C GLU A 399 19.77 -38.88 25.87
N GLN A 400 18.59 -39.07 25.27
CA GLN A 400 18.21 -38.42 24.02
C GLN A 400 16.91 -37.64 24.17
N VAL A 401 16.98 -36.37 23.80
CA VAL A 401 15.84 -35.46 23.77
C VAL A 401 15.76 -34.86 22.38
N THR A 402 14.62 -35.02 21.72
CA THR A 402 14.36 -34.35 20.45
C THR A 402 13.18 -33.41 20.59
N VAL A 403 13.27 -32.25 19.95
CA VAL A 403 12.24 -31.22 20.04
C VAL A 403 11.80 -30.82 18.65
N LEU A 404 10.50 -30.92 18.40
CA LEU A 404 9.86 -30.31 17.24
C LEU A 404 9.25 -28.98 17.66
N SER A 405 9.63 -27.90 16.98
CA SER A 405 9.12 -26.56 17.20
C SER A 405 8.30 -26.11 16.01
N ALA A 406 7.13 -25.52 16.26
CA ALA A 406 6.33 -24.84 15.25
C ALA A 406 5.89 -23.47 15.79
N GLY A 407 5.97 -22.42 14.98
CA GLY A 407 5.58 -21.09 15.41
C GLY A 407 5.11 -20.20 14.27
N ILE A 408 4.25 -19.24 14.60
CA ILE A 408 3.80 -18.19 13.70
C ILE A 408 4.36 -16.86 14.20
N GLY A 409 4.90 -16.07 13.29
CA GLY A 409 5.59 -14.84 13.65
C GLY A 409 5.36 -13.70 12.68
N VAL A 410 5.75 -12.52 13.15
CA VAL A 410 5.70 -11.27 12.40
C VAL A 410 7.04 -10.58 12.53
N LYS A 411 7.62 -10.20 11.39
CA LYS A 411 8.83 -9.38 11.30
C LYS A 411 8.46 -7.94 10.95
N ASN A 412 8.81 -7.02 11.84
CA ASN A 412 8.72 -5.59 11.62
C ASN A 412 9.93 -5.11 10.79
N LEU A 413 9.72 -4.81 9.51
CA LEU A 413 10.77 -4.44 8.56
C LEU A 413 11.43 -3.07 8.88
N LYS A 414 10.74 -2.21 9.63
CA LYS A 414 11.29 -0.91 10.04
C LYS A 414 12.34 -1.06 11.13
N ARG A 415 12.10 -1.96 12.08
CA ARG A 415 12.95 -2.17 13.25
C ARG A 415 13.85 -3.41 13.15
N ASP A 416 13.70 -4.18 12.08
CA ASP A 416 14.29 -5.50 11.92
C ASP A 416 14.03 -6.41 13.13
N LEU A 417 12.83 -6.27 13.73
CA LEU A 417 12.43 -6.99 14.94
C LEU A 417 11.40 -8.05 14.57
N SER A 418 11.67 -9.30 14.93
CA SER A 418 10.78 -10.44 14.78
C SER A 418 10.13 -10.80 16.11
N THR A 419 8.86 -11.17 16.06
CA THR A 419 8.11 -11.68 17.21
C THR A 419 7.36 -12.93 16.80
N THR A 420 7.59 -14.04 17.50
CA THR A 420 7.04 -15.37 17.16
C THR A 420 6.34 -15.98 18.35
N LEU A 421 5.11 -16.48 18.16
CA LEU A 421 4.48 -17.39 19.10
C LEU A 421 4.81 -18.82 18.67
N SER A 422 5.49 -19.57 19.53
CA SER A 422 6.00 -20.90 19.24
C SER A 422 5.49 -21.94 20.22
N PHE A 423 5.39 -23.17 19.72
CA PHE A 423 5.10 -24.38 20.47
C PHE A 423 6.21 -25.40 20.25
N ASP A 424 6.80 -25.87 21.34
CA ASP A 424 7.78 -26.95 21.31
C ASP A 424 7.16 -28.23 21.86
N PHE A 425 7.39 -29.34 21.16
CA PHE A 425 6.96 -30.68 21.53
C PHE A 425 8.20 -31.53 21.75
N TYR A 426 8.45 -31.95 22.99
CA TYR A 426 9.60 -32.80 23.29
C TYR A 426 9.17 -34.26 23.22
N ASN A 427 10.01 -35.06 22.58
CA ASN A 427 9.90 -36.50 22.58
C ASN A 427 11.00 -37.07 23.48
N MET A 428 10.61 -37.53 24.67
CA MET A 428 11.50 -38.04 25.71
C MET A 428 10.82 -39.21 26.44
N SER A 429 10.65 -40.37 25.80
CA SER A 429 9.95 -41.50 26.44
C SER A 429 10.53 -41.82 27.83
N PRO A 430 9.73 -41.93 28.90
CA PRO A 430 8.25 -41.93 28.96
C PRO A 430 7.59 -40.55 29.17
N LEU A 431 8.36 -39.48 29.23
CA LEU A 431 7.90 -38.11 29.44
C LEU A 431 7.28 -37.48 28.19
N LYS A 432 6.15 -36.78 28.36
CA LYS A 432 5.51 -35.98 27.32
C LYS A 432 5.46 -34.52 27.77
N THR A 433 6.07 -33.61 27.03
CA THR A 433 6.00 -32.17 27.35
C THR A 433 5.76 -31.32 26.13
N TRP A 434 5.04 -30.23 26.36
CA TRP A 434 4.91 -29.14 25.43
C TRP A 434 5.23 -27.81 26.11
N ILE A 435 5.72 -26.86 25.33
CA ILE A 435 6.00 -25.49 25.79
C ILE A 435 5.34 -24.52 24.83
N ALA A 436 4.64 -23.52 25.34
CA ALA A 436 4.21 -22.36 24.59
C ALA A 436 5.04 -21.15 25.01
N TYR A 437 5.63 -20.43 24.04
CA TYR A 437 6.48 -19.28 24.35
C TYR A 437 6.41 -18.18 23.28
N LEU A 438 6.72 -16.97 23.72
CA LEU A 438 6.93 -15.81 22.87
C LEU A 438 8.43 -15.63 22.66
N ASP A 439 8.86 -15.58 21.40
CA ASP A 439 10.22 -15.27 20.99
C ASP A 439 10.29 -13.85 20.41
N VAL A 440 11.27 -13.07 20.85
CA VAL A 440 11.54 -11.72 20.33
C VAL A 440 13.00 -11.67 19.91
N SER A 441 13.26 -11.35 18.65
CA SER A 441 14.60 -11.36 18.07
C SER A 441 14.84 -10.16 17.16
N TYR A 442 16.05 -9.60 17.22
CA TYR A 442 16.54 -8.58 16.30
C TYR A 442 17.34 -9.26 15.18
N GLU A 443 16.95 -9.03 13.93
CA GLU A 443 17.51 -9.67 12.73
C GLU A 443 18.40 -8.68 11.96
N TYR A 444 19.67 -8.60 12.32
CA TYR A 444 20.65 -7.73 11.66
C TYR A 444 20.93 -8.20 10.23
N PRO A 445 20.64 -7.38 9.19
CA PRO A 445 20.88 -7.76 7.80
C PRO A 445 22.38 -7.71 7.48
N VAL A 446 22.98 -8.87 7.24
CA VAL A 446 24.36 -8.98 6.73
C VAL A 446 24.37 -8.89 5.21
N VAL A 447 23.42 -9.59 4.56
CA VAL A 447 23.10 -9.40 3.15
C VAL A 447 21.65 -8.95 3.07
N PRO A 448 21.37 -7.72 2.57
CA PRO A 448 20.03 -7.17 2.52
C PRO A 448 19.03 -8.16 1.94
N GLU A 449 17.90 -8.36 2.64
CA GLU A 449 16.80 -9.26 2.29
C GLU A 449 17.10 -10.76 2.23
N LYS A 450 18.37 -11.17 2.34
CA LYS A 450 18.78 -12.57 2.14
C LYS A 450 19.40 -13.22 3.34
N PHE A 451 20.27 -12.54 4.07
CA PHE A 451 21.03 -13.16 5.15
C PHE A 451 21.03 -12.26 6.37
N PHE A 452 20.52 -12.80 7.48
CA PHE A 452 20.36 -12.09 8.74
C PHE A 452 21.06 -12.84 9.87
N ILE A 453 21.68 -12.10 10.79
CA ILE A 453 22.08 -12.61 12.10
C ILE A 453 20.97 -12.22 13.07
N SER A 454 20.39 -13.22 13.73
CA SER A 454 19.30 -13.06 14.69
C SER A 454 19.85 -13.15 16.10
N VAL A 455 19.55 -12.16 16.95
CA VAL A 455 19.85 -12.19 18.39
C VAL A 455 18.57 -11.89 19.16
N GLY A 456 18.20 -12.75 20.09
CA GLY A 456 16.91 -12.64 20.75
C GLY A 456 16.81 -13.36 22.08
N GLY A 457 15.61 -13.32 22.62
CA GLY A 457 15.23 -14.03 23.83
C GLY A 457 13.81 -14.52 23.75
N SER A 458 13.52 -15.55 24.53
CA SER A 458 12.22 -16.21 24.55
C SER A 458 11.74 -16.37 25.99
N ALA A 459 10.44 -16.25 26.20
CA ALA A 459 9.81 -16.47 27.50
C ALA A 459 8.47 -17.19 27.34
N GLY A 460 8.18 -18.13 28.22
CA GLY A 460 6.96 -18.92 28.12
C GLY A 460 6.70 -19.84 29.30
N TYR A 461 5.87 -20.85 29.02
CA TYR A 461 5.39 -21.80 30.02
C TYR A 461 5.37 -23.20 29.44
N GLY A 462 5.95 -24.14 30.19
CA GLY A 462 5.99 -25.55 29.85
C GLY A 462 5.09 -26.39 30.76
N ARG A 463 4.54 -27.46 30.21
CA ARG A 463 3.83 -28.49 30.97
C ARG A 463 4.36 -29.87 30.60
N LEU A 464 4.76 -30.61 31.62
CA LEU A 464 5.30 -31.95 31.55
C LEU A 464 4.31 -32.94 32.17
N LYS A 465 4.16 -34.09 31.53
CA LYS A 465 3.38 -35.24 31.99
C LYS A 465 4.28 -36.45 32.12
N GLN A 466 4.04 -37.24 33.16
CA GLN A 466 4.71 -38.51 33.41
C GLN A 466 3.68 -39.55 33.83
N GLU A 467 3.62 -40.64 33.09
CA GLU A 467 2.85 -41.83 33.44
C GLU A 467 3.72 -42.70 34.36
N LEU A 468 3.13 -43.23 35.43
CA LEU A 468 3.81 -44.17 36.34
C LEU A 468 3.43 -45.61 35.99
N ALA A 469 4.35 -46.55 36.22
CA ALA A 469 4.05 -47.97 36.09
C ALA A 469 2.99 -48.42 37.11
N ASN A 470 2.36 -49.57 36.85
CA ASN A 470 1.43 -50.24 37.76
C ASN A 470 0.24 -49.39 38.25
N ASP A 471 -0.17 -48.38 37.47
CA ASP A 471 -1.27 -47.47 37.81
C ASP A 471 -1.12 -46.82 39.20
N VAL A 472 0.12 -46.51 39.62
CA VAL A 472 0.38 -45.91 40.93
C VAL A 472 -0.40 -44.60 41.11
N VAL A 473 -0.51 -43.78 40.06
CA VAL A 473 -1.29 -42.52 40.11
C VAL A 473 -2.79 -42.79 40.24
N GLY A 474 -3.33 -43.77 39.51
CA GLY A 474 -4.73 -44.18 39.65
C GLY A 474 -5.02 -44.64 41.06
N ILE A 475 -4.18 -45.49 41.65
CA ILE A 475 -4.35 -45.98 43.02
C ILE A 475 -4.37 -44.83 44.04
N ILE A 476 -3.37 -43.94 44.02
CA ILE A 476 -3.27 -42.84 45.01
C ILE A 476 -4.26 -41.71 44.76
N SER A 477 -4.89 -41.66 43.57
CA SER A 477 -5.89 -40.67 43.23
C SER A 477 -7.33 -41.15 43.36
N GLY A 478 -7.56 -42.45 43.66
CA GLY A 478 -8.91 -43.03 43.60
C GLY A 478 -9.44 -43.22 42.17
N HIS A 479 -8.54 -43.48 41.22
CA HIS A 479 -8.76 -43.59 39.78
C HIS A 479 -9.31 -42.31 39.13
N HIS A 480 -8.93 -41.16 39.69
CA HIS A 480 -9.28 -39.84 39.16
C HIS A 480 -8.21 -39.25 38.23
N ALA A 481 -6.97 -39.75 38.31
CA ALA A 481 -5.87 -39.36 37.44
C ALA A 481 -4.96 -40.54 37.13
N ASP A 482 -4.48 -40.60 35.89
CA ASP A 482 -3.55 -41.64 35.42
C ASP A 482 -2.11 -41.10 35.25
N ASP A 483 -1.91 -39.78 35.41
CA ASP A 483 -0.63 -39.11 35.16
C ASP A 483 -0.23 -38.09 36.24
N LEU A 484 1.08 -37.93 36.41
CA LEU A 484 1.66 -36.82 37.14
C LEU A 484 1.87 -35.63 36.19
N LYS A 485 1.57 -34.43 36.68
CA LYS A 485 1.73 -33.16 35.93
C LYS A 485 2.72 -32.26 36.66
N SER A 486 3.64 -31.67 35.91
CA SER A 486 4.52 -30.59 36.38
C SER A 486 4.48 -29.40 35.41
N SER A 487 4.77 -28.21 35.91
CA SER A 487 4.88 -27.01 35.10
C SER A 487 6.07 -26.16 35.49
N SER A 488 6.58 -25.41 34.51
CA SER A 488 7.75 -24.55 34.68
C SER A 488 7.63 -23.31 33.80
N ILE A 489 8.26 -22.23 34.25
CA ILE A 489 8.57 -21.08 33.40
C ILE A 489 9.69 -21.51 32.44
N PHE A 490 9.58 -21.05 31.20
CA PHE A 490 10.60 -21.20 30.17
C PHE A 490 11.26 -19.84 29.91
N LEU A 491 12.58 -19.81 29.92
CA LEU A 491 13.38 -18.64 29.48
C LEU A 491 14.48 -19.13 28.55
N ALA A 492 14.76 -18.39 27.49
CA ALA A 492 15.89 -18.69 26.62
C ALA A 492 16.56 -17.44 26.06
N GLY A 493 17.87 -17.50 25.85
CA GLY A 493 18.61 -16.57 25.00
C GLY A 493 19.01 -17.27 23.71
N ASN A 494 18.86 -16.62 22.56
CA ASN A 494 19.13 -17.23 21.26
C ASN A 494 19.99 -16.36 20.34
N VAL A 495 20.86 -17.03 19.60
CA VAL A 495 21.64 -16.45 18.50
C VAL A 495 21.53 -17.39 17.30
N GLY A 496 21.20 -16.86 16.14
CA GLY A 496 21.05 -17.66 14.94
C GLY A 496 21.25 -16.87 13.67
N PHE A 497 21.00 -17.53 12.55
CA PHE A 497 21.03 -16.98 11.23
C PHE A 497 19.76 -17.36 10.47
N VAL A 498 19.33 -16.45 9.61
CA VAL A 498 18.20 -16.64 8.70
C VAL A 498 18.69 -16.38 7.30
N TYR A 499 18.55 -17.36 6.41
CA TYR A 499 18.84 -17.23 4.99
C TYR A 499 17.56 -17.32 4.15
N GLU A 500 17.07 -16.20 3.62
CA GLU A 500 15.84 -16.07 2.83
C GLU A 500 16.12 -16.19 1.31
N VAL A 501 15.40 -17.11 0.65
CA VAL A 501 15.33 -17.27 -0.80
C VAL A 501 13.86 -17.25 -1.23
N GLY A 502 13.42 -16.11 -1.74
CA GLY A 502 12.02 -15.91 -2.12
C GLY A 502 11.11 -15.98 -0.90
N ARG A 503 10.27 -17.03 -0.82
CA ARG A 503 9.35 -17.25 0.31
C ARG A 503 9.84 -18.26 1.34
N ILE A 504 10.98 -18.90 1.09
CA ILE A 504 11.53 -19.94 1.95
C ILE A 504 12.78 -19.36 2.61
N GLY A 505 12.85 -19.47 3.93
CA GLY A 505 14.01 -19.16 4.73
C GLY A 505 14.55 -20.41 5.39
N ILE A 506 15.88 -20.56 5.43
CA ILE A 506 16.54 -21.54 6.27
C ILE A 506 16.90 -20.83 7.57
N VAL A 507 16.53 -21.41 8.71
CA VAL A 507 16.92 -20.90 10.03
C VAL A 507 17.85 -21.89 10.69
N ALA A 508 18.91 -21.41 11.32
CA ALA A 508 19.69 -22.23 12.21
C ALA A 508 20.42 -21.39 13.27
N GLY A 509 20.76 -21.99 14.40
CA GLY A 509 21.34 -21.25 15.51
C GLY A 509 21.55 -22.09 16.74
N VAL A 510 21.86 -21.38 17.83
CA VAL A 510 22.04 -21.94 19.16
C VAL A 510 21.19 -21.15 20.15
N SER A 511 20.58 -21.82 21.11
CA SER A 511 19.94 -21.19 22.26
C SER A 511 20.48 -21.78 23.56
N TYR A 512 20.48 -20.97 24.61
CA TYR A 512 20.60 -21.44 25.98
C TYR A 512 19.21 -21.38 26.61
N ASP A 513 18.66 -22.55 26.93
CA ASP A 513 17.33 -22.70 27.50
C ASP A 513 17.46 -22.87 29.02
N HIS A 514 16.47 -22.36 29.76
CA HIS A 514 16.28 -22.60 31.18
C HIS A 514 14.86 -23.09 31.40
N LEU A 515 14.75 -24.36 31.82
CA LEU A 515 13.47 -25.04 32.01
C LEU A 515 13.65 -26.19 32.99
N LYS A 516 12.94 -26.14 34.12
CA LYS A 516 13.08 -27.13 35.19
C LYS A 516 11.74 -27.50 35.80
N PHE A 517 11.42 -28.78 35.72
CA PHE A 517 10.23 -29.36 36.33
C PHE A 517 10.63 -30.13 37.59
N SER A 518 10.19 -29.68 38.75
CA SER A 518 10.54 -30.32 40.04
C SER A 518 9.37 -30.49 40.99
N LYS A 519 8.20 -29.93 40.67
CA LYS A 519 6.98 -30.08 41.48
C LYS A 519 5.96 -30.86 40.68
N TRP A 520 5.69 -32.09 41.12
CA TRP A 520 4.77 -33.01 40.47
C TRP A 520 3.46 -33.08 41.24
N THR A 521 2.36 -33.00 40.50
CA THR A 521 1.01 -32.96 41.08
C THR A 521 0.07 -33.90 40.33
N TYR A 522 -0.94 -34.40 41.03
CA TYR A 522 -2.05 -35.16 40.48
C TYR A 522 -3.38 -34.65 41.05
N GLU A 523 -4.48 -35.01 40.42
CA GLU A 523 -5.84 -34.57 40.78
C GLU A 523 -6.59 -35.71 41.48
N ILE A 524 -7.26 -35.43 42.60
CA ILE A 524 -7.99 -36.43 43.40
C ILE A 524 -9.52 -36.26 43.37
N LYS A 525 -10.04 -35.23 42.71
CA LYS A 525 -11.48 -34.97 42.52
C LYS A 525 -11.68 -34.27 41.17
N PRO A 526 -12.44 -34.83 40.21
CA PRO A 526 -12.64 -34.21 38.90
C PRO A 526 -13.73 -33.12 38.88
N ASP A 527 -14.46 -32.92 39.99
CA ASP A 527 -15.52 -31.91 40.08
C ASP A 527 -14.98 -30.46 40.19
N LYS A 528 -15.89 -29.47 40.30
CA LYS A 528 -15.56 -28.02 40.28
C LYS A 528 -14.47 -27.57 41.26
N ASP A 529 -14.19 -28.36 42.29
CA ASP A 529 -13.16 -28.11 43.31
C ASP A 529 -12.02 -29.14 43.20
N SER A 530 -11.42 -29.24 42.01
CA SER A 530 -10.33 -30.19 41.78
C SER A 530 -9.13 -29.88 42.68
N GLU A 531 -8.90 -30.71 43.69
CA GLU A 531 -7.73 -30.57 44.56
C GLU A 531 -6.49 -31.17 43.89
N LYS A 532 -5.41 -30.38 43.86
CA LYS A 532 -4.11 -30.80 43.34
C LYS A 532 -3.20 -31.20 44.50
N VAL A 533 -2.87 -32.49 44.56
CA VAL A 533 -1.98 -33.04 45.58
C VAL A 533 -0.55 -33.11 45.02
N THR A 534 0.44 -32.76 45.83
CA THR A 534 1.85 -32.89 45.45
C THR A 534 2.32 -34.31 45.72
N ALA A 535 2.82 -35.00 44.68
CA ALA A 535 3.35 -36.35 44.82
C ALA A 535 4.72 -36.35 45.52
N PRO A 536 4.99 -37.28 46.46
CA PRO A 536 6.32 -37.44 47.05
C PRO A 536 7.37 -37.77 45.99
N THR A 537 8.53 -37.12 46.04
CA THR A 537 9.59 -37.30 45.03
C THR A 537 10.14 -38.73 44.97
N SER A 538 10.05 -39.49 46.05
CA SER A 538 10.51 -40.88 46.15
C SER A 538 9.70 -41.87 45.31
N ILE A 539 8.49 -41.51 44.88
CA ILE A 539 7.65 -42.37 44.03
C ILE A 539 7.64 -41.89 42.56
N ILE A 540 8.56 -41.02 42.15
CA ILE A 540 8.55 -40.40 40.83
C ILE A 540 9.84 -40.78 40.11
N PRO A 541 9.78 -41.51 38.98
CA PRO A 541 10.97 -41.89 38.24
C PRO A 541 11.83 -40.70 37.85
N TYR A 542 11.26 -39.58 37.42
CA TYR A 542 12.04 -38.37 37.12
C TYR A 542 11.60 -37.20 38.01
N SER A 543 11.96 -37.29 39.30
CA SER A 543 11.55 -36.31 40.31
C SER A 543 12.04 -34.88 40.02
N SER A 544 13.14 -34.71 39.30
CA SER A 544 13.64 -33.43 38.78
C SER A 544 14.06 -33.56 37.32
N VAL A 545 13.29 -32.94 36.42
CA VAL A 545 13.59 -32.86 34.98
C VAL A 545 14.14 -31.48 34.69
N ASP A 546 15.46 -31.40 34.46
CA ASP A 546 16.17 -30.17 34.11
C ASP A 546 16.57 -30.24 32.63
N LEU A 547 15.90 -29.40 31.82
CA LEU A 547 16.15 -29.27 30.40
C LEU A 547 16.95 -27.99 30.11
N SER A 548 17.59 -27.42 31.13
CA SER A 548 18.44 -26.25 30.97
C SER A 548 19.75 -26.61 30.28
N GLY A 549 20.13 -25.86 29.25
CA GLY A 549 21.36 -26.12 28.52
C GLY A 549 21.40 -25.49 27.14
N LEU A 550 22.46 -25.82 26.39
CA LEU A 550 22.59 -25.38 25.01
C LEU A 550 21.80 -26.30 24.08
N PHE A 551 21.09 -25.70 23.14
CA PHE A 551 20.36 -26.37 22.06
C PHE A 551 20.83 -25.84 20.72
N TYR A 552 21.12 -26.73 19.77
CA TYR A 552 21.17 -26.32 18.37
C TYR A 552 19.76 -26.38 17.78
N ASN A 553 19.47 -25.46 16.88
CA ASN A 553 18.20 -25.39 16.19
C ASN A 553 18.45 -25.27 14.68
N VAL A 554 17.69 -26.01 13.88
CA VAL A 554 17.71 -25.95 12.41
C VAL A 554 16.28 -26.09 11.91
N GLY A 555 15.89 -25.30 10.91
CA GLY A 555 14.51 -25.31 10.44
C GLY A 555 14.26 -24.55 9.16
N ILE A 556 12.98 -24.47 8.82
CA ILE A 556 12.47 -23.77 7.65
C ILE A 556 11.47 -22.70 8.11
N ARG A 557 11.58 -21.52 7.50
CA ARG A 557 10.68 -20.39 7.64
C ARG A 557 9.94 -20.18 6.32
N TYR A 558 8.62 -20.13 6.32
CA TYR A 558 7.82 -19.78 5.15
C TYR A 558 7.23 -18.37 5.32
N ILE A 559 7.47 -17.49 4.35
CA ILE A 559 7.03 -16.09 4.38
C ILE A 559 5.73 -15.97 3.56
N PHE A 560 4.67 -15.48 4.19
CA PHE A 560 3.38 -15.31 3.54
C PHE A 560 3.41 -14.16 2.52
N LYS A 561 2.61 -14.28 1.46
CA LYS A 561 2.39 -13.19 0.50
C LYS A 561 1.62 -12.08 1.20
N GLN A 562 2.13 -10.85 1.12
CA GLN A 562 1.38 -9.65 1.54
C GLN A 562 0.30 -9.30 0.53
#